data_AF-A0A2G2X4D0-F1
#
_entry.id   AF-A0A2G2X4D0-F1
#
_cell.length_a   1.000
_cell.length_b   1.000
_cell.length_c   1.000
_cell.angle_alpha   90.00
_cell.angle_beta   90.00
_cell.angle_gamma   90.00
#
_symmetry.space_group_name_H-M   'P 1'
#
loop_
_entity.id
_entity.type
_entity.pdbx_description
1 polymer ?
#
loop_
_entity_poly.entity_id
_entity_poly.type
_entity_poly.pdbx_seq_one_letter_code
_entity_poly.pdbx_strand_id
1 'polypeptide(L)'
;MELLLTSDSPMLSVAFYHREEIISLHKKVSYIEAFLNNSEKQISSYGAMTDLEVRIKGFANAAEDKIEFGLREAMMAEDETRRGKAHEELCESLQQVAKDIDRVQ
;
A
#
# COMPACT_ATOMS: atom_id res chain seq x y z
N MET A 1 -14.19 25.35 -11.64
CA MET A 1 -13.22 24.87 -12.64
C MET A 1 -13.12 23.37 -12.47
N GLU A 2 -13.95 22.63 -13.17
CA GLU A 2 -13.85 21.18 -13.30
C GLU A 2 -12.66 20.89 -14.22
N LEU A 3 -11.56 20.41 -13.63
CA LEU A 3 -10.48 19.85 -14.42
C LEU A 3 -10.95 18.48 -14.92
N LEU A 4 -11.38 18.45 -16.18
CA LEU A 4 -11.37 17.28 -17.05
C LEU A 4 -9.94 16.68 -17.04
N LEU A 5 -9.65 15.87 -16.03
CA LEU A 5 -8.54 14.91 -16.05
C LEU A 5 -9.11 13.56 -16.48
N THR A 6 -9.71 13.51 -17.67
CA THR A 6 -9.78 12.27 -18.43
C THR A 6 -8.38 12.02 -18.97
N SER A 7 -7.46 11.57 -18.11
CA SER A 7 -6.28 10.90 -18.63
C SER A 7 -6.78 9.55 -19.16
N ASP A 8 -6.67 9.31 -20.47
CA ASP A 8 -7.03 8.04 -21.10
C ASP A 8 -6.17 6.85 -20.62
N SER A 9 -5.35 7.04 -19.59
CA SER A 9 -4.57 6.00 -18.92
C SER A 9 -5.30 5.52 -17.66
N PRO A 10 -5.75 4.25 -17.62
CA PRO A 10 -6.30 3.61 -16.42
C PRO A 10 -5.36 3.71 -15.21
N MET A 11 -4.05 3.73 -15.44
CA MET A 11 -3.05 3.82 -14.38
C MET A 11 -3.06 5.20 -13.68
N LEU A 12 -3.25 6.27 -14.46
CA LEU A 12 -3.32 7.63 -13.93
C LEU A 12 -4.64 7.88 -13.19
N SER A 13 -5.75 7.30 -13.65
CA SER A 13 -7.02 7.39 -12.93
C SER A 13 -6.93 6.71 -11.57
N VAL A 14 -6.35 5.51 -11.51
CA VAL A 14 -6.15 4.77 -10.26
C VAL A 14 -5.27 5.54 -9.27
N ALA A 15 -4.14 6.10 -9.72
CA ALA A 15 -3.27 6.91 -8.87
C ALA A 15 -3.95 8.20 -8.37
N PHE A 16 -4.87 8.77 -9.16
CA PHE A 16 -5.66 9.95 -8.75
C PHE A 16 -6.74 9.59 -7.71
N TYR A 17 -7.53 8.54 -7.96
CA TYR A 17 -8.62 8.11 -7.08
C TYR A 17 -8.14 7.64 -5.71
N HIS A 18 -7.00 6.95 -5.66
CA HIS A 18 -6.46 6.34 -4.43
C HIS A 18 -5.27 7.10 -3.85
N ARG A 19 -5.14 8.37 -4.22
CA ARG A 19 -3.98 9.20 -3.89
C ARG A 19 -3.75 9.29 -2.38
N GLU A 20 -4.81 9.48 -1.61
CA GLU A 20 -4.71 9.68 -0.15
C GLU A 20 -4.26 8.39 0.55
N GLU A 21 -4.80 7.25 0.14
CA GLU A 21 -4.40 5.92 0.61
C GLU A 21 -2.93 5.62 0.27
N ILE A 22 -2.52 5.89 -0.97
CA ILE A 22 -1.12 5.72 -1.42
C ILE A 22 -0.17 6.60 -0.60
N ILE A 23 -0.52 7.86 -0.37
CA ILE A 23 0.29 8.78 0.45
C ILE A 23 0.36 8.29 1.90
N SER A 24 -0.75 7.81 2.46
CA SER A 24 -0.81 7.27 3.82
C SER A 24 0.12 6.05 3.97
N LEU A 25 0.04 5.10 3.03
CA LEU A 25 0.92 3.93 3.00
C LEU A 25 2.39 4.34 2.86
N HIS A 26 2.71 5.25 1.93
CA HIS A 26 4.07 5.74 1.75
C HIS A 26 4.63 6.34 3.05
N LYS A 27 3.86 7.16 3.78
CA LYS A 27 4.29 7.72 5.07
C LYS A 27 4.61 6.64 6.10
N LYS A 28 3.78 5.59 6.17
CA LYS A 28 3.98 4.46 7.10
C LYS A 28 5.21 3.63 6.72
N VAL A 29 5.44 3.39 5.43
CA VAL A 29 6.66 2.72 4.94
C VAL A 29 7.90 3.55 5.27
N SER A 30 7.89 4.86 5.00
CA SER A 30 9.01 5.76 5.36
C SER A 30 9.27 5.79 6.87
N TYR A 31 8.22 5.66 7.69
CA TYR A 31 8.38 5.55 9.15
C TYR A 31 9.10 4.25 9.54
N ILE A 32 8.72 3.11 8.97
CA ILE A 32 9.41 1.82 9.20
C ILE A 32 10.88 1.92 8.77
N GLU A 33 11.14 2.49 7.60
CA GLU A 33 12.51 2.67 7.10
C GLU A 33 13.37 3.49 8.08
N ALA A 34 12.83 4.61 8.57
CA ALA A 34 13.50 5.44 9.57
C ALA A 34 13.68 4.71 10.91
N PHE A 35 12.68 3.94 11.36
CA PHE A 35 12.75 3.12 12.56
C PHE A 35 13.87 2.07 12.46
N LEU A 36 13.92 1.33 11.35
CA LEU A 36 14.94 0.32 11.08
C LEU A 36 16.35 0.94 11.08
N ASN A 37 16.55 2.04 10.36
CA ASN A 37 17.82 2.77 10.32
C ASN A 37 18.29 3.26 11.69
N ASN A 38 17.37 3.59 12.60
CA ASN A 38 17.69 3.99 13.97
C ASN A 38 17.96 2.79 14.88
N SER A 39 17.26 1.68 14.65
CA SER A 39 17.36 0.46 15.44
C SER A 39 18.67 -0.30 15.19
N GLU A 40 19.17 -0.31 13.95
CA GLU A 40 20.48 -0.88 13.59
C GLU A 40 21.62 -0.26 14.42
N LYS A 41 21.51 1.02 14.77
CA LYS A 41 22.49 1.76 15.57
C LYS A 41 22.42 1.47 17.08
N GLN A 42 21.32 0.87 17.56
CA GLN A 42 21.01 0.76 18.99
C GLN A 42 20.79 -0.67 19.50
N ILE A 43 20.56 -1.65 18.64
CA ILE A 43 20.22 -3.01 19.06
C ILE A 43 21.48 -3.82 19.42
N SER A 44 21.50 -4.36 20.65
CA SER A 44 22.54 -5.23 21.18
C SER A 44 22.30 -6.74 20.97
N SER A 45 21.12 -7.13 20.44
CA SER A 45 20.72 -8.52 20.25
C SER A 45 20.32 -8.82 18.79
N TYR A 46 21.12 -9.65 18.14
CA TYR A 46 20.93 -10.07 16.75
C TYR A 46 19.60 -10.80 16.51
N GLY A 47 19.13 -11.61 17.47
CA GLY A 47 17.91 -12.43 17.32
C GLY A 47 16.62 -11.60 17.20
N ALA A 48 16.45 -10.57 18.02
CA ALA A 48 15.28 -9.70 17.96
C ALA A 48 15.20 -8.92 16.64
N MET A 49 16.36 -8.56 16.07
CA MET A 49 16.45 -7.90 14.77
C MET A 49 16.03 -8.83 13.63
N THR A 50 16.48 -10.10 13.67
CA THR A 50 16.07 -11.12 12.69
C THR A 50 14.57 -11.38 12.73
N ASP A 51 13.96 -11.51 13.91
CA ASP A 51 12.51 -11.73 14.02
C ASP A 51 11.70 -10.55 13.48
N LEU A 52 12.15 -9.32 13.74
CA LEU A 52 11.54 -8.11 13.18
C LEU A 52 11.66 -8.06 11.65
N GLU A 53 12.82 -8.39 11.10
CA GLU A 53 13.05 -8.43 9.65
C GLU A 53 12.10 -9.43 8.97
N VAL A 54 11.94 -10.63 9.54
CA VAL A 54 11.02 -11.65 9.03
C VAL A 54 9.57 -11.16 9.04
N ARG A 55 9.13 -10.50 10.12
CA ARG A 55 7.78 -9.92 10.22
C ARG A 55 7.54 -8.85 9.16
N ILE A 56 8.49 -7.92 8.98
CA ILE A 56 8.37 -6.83 8.00
C ILE A 56 8.33 -7.39 6.58
N LYS A 57 9.20 -8.35 6.24
CA LYS A 57 9.21 -9.01 4.92
C LYS A 57 7.91 -9.75 4.65
N GLY A 58 7.42 -10.54 5.60
CA GLY A 58 6.17 -11.28 5.47
C GLY A 58 4.98 -10.35 5.25
N PHE A 59 4.91 -9.26 6.00
CA PHE A 59 3.90 -8.23 5.80
C PHE A 59 4.03 -7.54 4.43
N ALA A 60 5.23 -7.12 4.04
CA ALA A 60 5.46 -6.42 2.78
C ALA A 60 5.01 -7.25 1.58
N ASN A 61 5.37 -8.54 1.54
CA ASN A 61 4.96 -9.45 0.47
C ASN A 61 3.42 -9.58 0.40
N ALA A 62 2.77 -9.80 1.56
CA ALA A 62 1.30 -9.93 1.59
C ALA A 62 0.58 -8.63 1.21
N ALA A 63 1.15 -7.48 1.60
CA ALA A 63 0.64 -6.17 1.23
C ALA A 63 0.79 -5.90 -0.28
N GLU A 64 1.95 -6.24 -0.85
CA GLU A 64 2.23 -6.13 -2.27
C GLU A 64 1.26 -6.97 -3.10
N ASP A 65 1.12 -8.26 -2.79
CA ASP A 65 0.20 -9.18 -3.48
C ASP A 65 -1.24 -8.64 -3.49
N LYS A 66 -1.69 -8.11 -2.33
CA LYS A 66 -3.05 -7.60 -2.18
C LYS A 66 -3.28 -6.32 -2.97
N ILE A 67 -2.31 -5.41 -2.96
CA ILE A 67 -2.38 -4.13 -3.70
C ILE A 67 -2.30 -4.40 -5.20
N GLU A 68 -1.37 -5.25 -5.65
CA GLU A 68 -1.24 -5.59 -7.07
C GLU A 68 -2.52 -6.24 -7.61
N PHE A 69 -3.12 -7.17 -6.84
CA PHE A 69 -4.39 -7.77 -7.21
C PHE A 69 -5.51 -6.74 -7.40
N GLY A 70 -5.72 -5.85 -6.42
CA GLY A 70 -6.75 -4.81 -6.51
C GLY A 70 -6.49 -3.81 -7.65
N LEU A 71 -5.23 -3.46 -7.88
CA LEU A 71 -4.83 -2.60 -9.01
C LEU A 71 -5.17 -3.25 -10.35
N ARG A 72 -4.83 -4.53 -10.50
CA ARG A 72 -5.10 -5.30 -11.71
C ARG A 72 -6.59 -5.38 -12.00
N GLU A 73 -7.41 -5.69 -10.99
CA GLU A 73 -8.87 -5.73 -11.15
C GLU A 73 -9.45 -4.36 -11.54
N ALA A 74 -8.99 -3.28 -10.89
CA ALA A 74 -9.43 -1.92 -11.20
C ALA A 74 -9.03 -1.48 -12.62
N MET A 75 -7.88 -1.93 -13.11
CA MET A 75 -7.39 -1.61 -14.47
C MET A 75 -8.05 -2.46 -15.57
N MET A 76 -8.41 -3.72 -15.28
CA MET A 76 -8.99 -4.64 -16.26
C MET A 76 -10.52 -4.57 -16.35
N ALA A 77 -11.18 -3.85 -15.45
CA ALA A 77 -12.64 -3.72 -15.47
C ALA A 77 -13.13 -2.92 -16.71
N GLU A 78 -13.84 -3.61 -17.61
CA GLU A 78 -14.28 -3.05 -18.90
C GLU A 78 -15.57 -2.21 -18.81
N ASP A 79 -16.44 -2.47 -17.83
CA ASP A 79 -17.68 -1.70 -17.63
C ASP A 79 -17.66 -0.85 -16.36
N GLU A 80 -18.46 0.21 -16.37
CA GLU A 80 -18.52 1.20 -15.29
C GLU A 80 -18.83 0.59 -13.92
N THR A 81 -19.73 -0.39 -13.88
CA THR A 81 -20.21 -0.98 -12.62
C THR A 81 -19.13 -1.84 -11.99
N ARG A 82 -18.48 -2.69 -12.80
CA ARG A 82 -17.34 -3.50 -12.35
C ARG A 82 -16.15 -2.64 -11.97
N ARG A 83 -15.90 -1.55 -12.72
CA ARG A 83 -14.83 -0.59 -12.43
C ARG A 83 -15.06 0.09 -11.08
N GLY A 84 -16.28 0.58 -10.82
CA GLY A 84 -16.63 1.16 -9.51
C GLY A 84 -16.39 0.18 -8.36
N LYS A 85 -16.85 -1.07 -8.50
CA LYS A 85 -16.65 -2.12 -7.48
C LYS A 85 -15.17 -2.45 -7.26
N ALA A 86 -14.40 -2.59 -8.33
CA ALA A 86 -12.98 -2.89 -8.24
C ALA A 86 -12.19 -1.74 -7.59
N HIS A 87 -12.58 -0.49 -7.84
CA HIS A 87 -12.03 0.67 -7.14
C HIS A 87 -12.37 0.65 -5.64
N GLU A 88 -13.60 0.31 -5.26
CA GLU A 88 -14.01 0.16 -3.85
C GLU A 88 -13.18 -0.93 -3.13
N GLU A 89 -13.08 -2.11 -3.72
CA GLU A 89 -12.29 -3.24 -3.19
C GLU A 89 -10.80 -2.90 -3.07
N LEU A 90 -10.25 -2.13 -4.01
CA LEU A 90 -8.88 -1.62 -3.93
C LEU A 90 -8.73 -0.60 -2.79
N CYS A 91 -9.66 0.33 -2.61
CA CYS A 91 -9.65 1.28 -1.51
C CYS A 91 -9.68 0.55 -0.15
N GLU A 92 -10.58 -0.42 0.02
CA GLU A 92 -10.64 -1.25 1.23
C GLU A 92 -9.33 -2.01 1.46
N SER A 93 -8.73 -2.55 0.41
CA SER A 93 -7.46 -3.26 0.47
C SER A 93 -6.32 -2.35 0.94
N LEU A 94 -6.21 -1.15 0.37
CA LEU A 94 -5.20 -0.16 0.77
C LEU A 94 -5.38 0.29 2.23
N GLN A 95 -6.62 0.55 2.64
CA GLN A 95 -6.94 0.90 4.02
C GLN A 95 -6.62 -0.23 5.00
N GLN A 96 -6.87 -1.48 4.61
CA GLN A 96 -6.56 -2.64 5.44
C GLN A 96 -5.05 -2.81 5.60
N VAL A 97 -4.28 -2.72 4.50
CA VAL A 97 -2.81 -2.73 4.55
C VAL A 97 -2.29 -1.61 5.45
N ALA A 98 -2.88 -0.41 5.36
CA ALA A 98 -2.48 0.72 6.19
C ALA A 98 -2.79 0.54 7.69
N LYS A 99 -3.76 -0.31 8.06
CA LYS A 99 -4.03 -0.69 9.46
C LYS A 99 -3.11 -1.82 9.91
N ASP A 100 -2.82 -2.76 9.03
CA ASP A 100 -2.01 -3.93 9.36
C ASP A 100 -0.53 -3.58 9.53
N ILE A 101 -0.01 -2.60 8.77
CA ILE A 101 1.36 -2.07 8.94
C ILE A 101 1.59 -1.47 10.34
N ASP A 102 0.55 -0.92 10.99
CA ASP A 102 0.63 -0.39 12.36
C ASP A 102 0.82 -1.50 13.40
N ARG A 103 0.61 -2.76 13.03
CA ARG A 103 0.73 -3.94 13.91
C ARG A 103 2.06 -4.70 13.70
N VAL A 104 2.85 -4.29 12.71
CA VAL A 104 4.10 -4.96 12.31
C VAL A 104 5.29 -4.57 13.18
N GLN A 105 5.21 -3.46 13.92
CA GLN A 105 6.29 -2.98 14.79
C GLN A 105 5.76 -2.69 16.19
#